data_AF-R0KVU1-F1
#
_entry.id   AF-R0KVU1-F1
#
_cell.length_a   1.000
_cell.length_b   1.000
_cell.length_c   1.000
_cell.angle_alpha   90.00
_cell.angle_beta   90.00
_cell.angle_gamma   90.00
#
_symmetry.space_group_name_H-M   'P 1'
#
loop_
_entity.id
_entity.type
_entity.pdbx_description
1 polymer ?
#
loop_
_entity_poly.entity_id
_entity_poly.type
_entity_poly.pdbx_seq_one_letter_code
_entity_poly.pdbx_strand_id
1 'polypeptide(L)'
;MESPRNVPGTKQIKNSLIDLKTEMQKIIDNIKDLASKIDDIKRNDALNSPKAPLISEKRNLKNEIGDLRGNRKIIFDQIKDLEDVYGDLSSRKDDNKNLMSTDSIEKRLKEINLEVLKFPHSSQKSKEIEDEIKQLKGKKLNIETEQKKNEILKKAQDKFYNLKGTVREYNKEIAEKNNKLQEIEKALEDLDSQEPVVNPVIEGFEKAIEILKIKKEEVQKKINSHREELTRKREEFDKFLKMKAEQEAYEKRKKAILDKIIQLEERKAAFVAEQNNCDASKFDSVVYALSKFKGAKEGNISFPLDLVLSLTKFKVKIPSQTAQIQTAISDLESKKAEFLKNMTSRTKELEKKICDVDDLIQAERETMASIPVVEMTLPPYFTKTRK
;
A
#
# COMPACT_ATOMS: atom_id res chain seq x y z
N MET A 1 5.30 18.25 1.20
CA MET A 1 4.56 17.82 2.40
C MET A 1 4.66 18.95 3.42
N GLU A 2 3.56 19.65 3.69
CA GLU A 2 3.55 20.70 4.73
C GLU A 2 3.91 20.09 6.08
N SER A 3 4.83 20.72 6.81
CA SER A 3 5.16 20.31 8.19
C SER A 3 3.88 20.29 9.03
N PRO A 4 3.65 19.25 9.86
CA PRO A 4 2.41 19.13 10.61
C PRO A 4 2.28 20.33 11.56
N ARG A 5 1.40 21.27 11.21
CA ARG A 5 1.09 22.43 12.06
C ARG A 5 0.69 21.94 13.44
N ASN A 6 1.37 22.45 14.46
CA ASN A 6 1.21 21.96 15.81
C ASN A 6 0.01 22.66 16.46
N VAL A 7 -1.18 22.07 16.31
CA VAL A 7 -2.41 22.59 16.94
C VAL A 7 -2.39 22.29 18.44
N PRO A 8 -2.46 23.31 19.31
CA PRO A 8 -2.53 23.14 20.76
C PRO A 8 -3.72 22.26 21.18
N GLY A 9 -3.57 21.50 22.28
CA GLY A 9 -4.63 20.60 22.77
C GLY A 9 -4.85 19.30 21.98
N THR A 10 -4.11 19.05 20.88
CA THR A 10 -4.28 17.82 20.06
C THR A 10 -3.33 16.67 20.42
N LYS A 11 -2.40 16.87 21.36
CA LYS A 11 -1.35 15.88 21.70
C LYS A 11 -1.94 14.54 22.18
N GLN A 12 -2.96 14.58 23.03
CA GLN A 12 -3.61 13.37 23.54
C GLN A 12 -4.26 12.58 22.40
N ILE A 13 -5.02 13.25 21.52
CA ILE A 13 -5.65 12.62 20.35
C ILE A 13 -4.61 11.99 19.41
N LYS A 14 -3.49 12.69 19.17
CA LYS A 14 -2.38 12.16 18.36
C LYS A 14 -1.76 10.91 18.98
N ASN A 15 -1.57 10.88 20.31
CA ASN A 15 -1.06 9.71 21.00
C ASN A 15 -2.06 8.55 20.94
N SER A 16 -3.34 8.79 21.22
CA SER A 16 -4.40 7.78 21.10
C SER A 16 -4.50 7.22 19.68
N LEU A 17 -4.28 8.04 18.64
CA LEU A 17 -4.21 7.56 17.25
C LEU A 17 -3.02 6.64 16.99
N ILE A 18 -1.87 6.87 17.64
CA ILE A 18 -0.70 5.99 17.53
C ILE A 18 -1.02 4.65 18.22
N ASP A 19 -1.55 4.70 19.44
CA ASP A 19 -1.89 3.50 20.22
C ASP A 19 -2.94 2.64 19.49
N LEU A 20 -3.99 3.25 18.94
CA LEU A 20 -5.01 2.54 18.15
C LEU A 20 -4.45 1.93 16.87
N LYS A 21 -3.49 2.59 16.19
CA LYS A 21 -2.82 2.01 15.02
C LYS A 21 -1.97 0.81 15.41
N THR A 22 -1.26 0.88 16.53
CA THR A 22 -0.49 -0.24 17.07
C THR A 22 -1.40 -1.39 17.47
N GLU A 23 -2.54 -1.12 18.11
CA GLU A 23 -3.56 -2.13 18.42
C GLU A 23 -4.10 -2.78 17.14
N MET A 24 -4.43 -1.98 16.12
CA MET A 24 -4.90 -2.49 14.84
C MET A 24 -3.87 -3.41 14.16
N GLN A 25 -2.59 -3.05 14.21
CA GLN A 25 -1.52 -3.87 13.65
C GLN A 25 -1.41 -5.21 14.39
N LYS A 26 -1.45 -5.20 15.73
CA LYS A 26 -1.45 -6.44 16.53
C LYS A 26 -2.63 -7.35 16.18
N ILE A 27 -3.82 -6.79 15.96
CA ILE A 27 -5.00 -7.57 15.53
C ILE A 27 -4.77 -8.21 14.15
N ILE A 28 -4.20 -7.46 13.20
CA ILE A 28 -3.88 -7.97 11.85
C ILE A 28 -2.88 -9.12 11.93
N ASP A 29 -1.83 -8.98 12.75
CA ASP A 29 -0.80 -9.99 12.91
C ASP A 29 -1.36 -11.26 13.57
N ASN A 30 -2.23 -11.12 14.58
CA ASN A 30 -2.92 -12.26 15.21
C ASN A 30 -3.83 -13.00 14.22
N ILE A 31 -4.55 -12.29 13.34
CA ILE A 31 -5.36 -12.93 12.29
C ILE A 31 -4.48 -13.74 11.35
N LYS A 32 -3.31 -13.21 10.95
CA LYS A 32 -2.36 -13.93 10.08
C LYS A 32 -1.80 -15.18 10.76
N ASP A 33 -1.41 -15.09 12.03
CA ASP A 33 -0.90 -16.22 12.80
C ASP A 33 -1.94 -17.34 12.91
N LEU A 34 -3.19 -17.01 13.24
CA LEU A 34 -4.27 -17.99 13.30
C LEU A 34 -4.57 -18.63 11.93
N ALA A 35 -4.57 -17.83 10.85
CA ALA A 35 -4.75 -18.35 9.50
C ALA A 35 -3.64 -19.33 9.10
N SER A 36 -2.38 -19.01 9.43
CA SER A 36 -1.25 -19.92 9.19
C SER A 36 -1.41 -21.24 9.96
N LYS A 37 -1.85 -21.19 11.23
CA LYS A 37 -2.11 -22.39 12.03
C LYS A 37 -3.22 -23.25 11.43
N ILE A 38 -4.27 -22.65 10.88
CA ILE A 38 -5.32 -23.38 10.16
C ILE A 38 -4.73 -24.11 8.96
N ASP A 39 -3.91 -23.43 8.15
CA ASP A 39 -3.29 -24.03 6.97
C ASP A 39 -2.35 -25.19 7.33
N ASP A 40 -1.57 -25.04 8.40
CA ASP A 40 -0.68 -26.11 8.88
C ASP A 40 -1.45 -27.32 9.39
N ILE A 41 -2.56 -27.11 10.11
CA ILE A 41 -3.46 -28.20 10.52
C ILE A 41 -4.08 -28.88 9.29
N LYS A 42 -4.59 -28.13 8.32
CA LYS A 42 -5.15 -28.70 7.08
C LYS A 42 -4.14 -29.53 6.31
N ARG A 43 -2.88 -29.09 6.23
CA ARG A 43 -1.79 -29.87 5.61
C ARG A 43 -1.51 -31.15 6.39
N ASN A 44 -1.45 -31.06 7.72
CA ASN A 44 -1.19 -32.23 8.57
C ASN A 44 -2.35 -33.23 8.51
N ASP A 45 -3.59 -32.76 8.52
CA ASP A 45 -4.80 -33.58 8.37
C ASP A 45 -4.84 -34.25 6.98
N ALA A 46 -4.36 -33.58 5.93
CA ALA A 46 -4.22 -34.17 4.60
C ALA A 46 -3.14 -35.27 4.54
N LEU A 47 -1.99 -35.06 5.20
CA LEU A 47 -0.90 -36.05 5.26
C LEU A 47 -1.26 -37.27 6.09
N ASN A 48 -1.94 -37.07 7.21
CA ASN A 48 -2.41 -38.14 8.09
C ASN A 48 -3.77 -38.71 7.65
N SER A 49 -4.31 -38.23 6.52
CA SER A 49 -5.58 -38.71 6.01
C SER A 49 -5.48 -40.19 5.68
N PRO A 50 -6.48 -41.01 6.05
CA PRO A 50 -6.55 -42.41 5.63
C PRO A 50 -6.61 -42.57 4.10
N LYS A 51 -6.93 -41.50 3.35
CA LYS A 51 -6.91 -41.47 1.88
C LYS A 51 -5.49 -41.47 1.30
N ALA A 52 -4.51 -40.86 1.97
CA ALA A 52 -3.15 -40.71 1.46
C ALA A 52 -2.47 -42.06 1.13
N PRO A 53 -2.44 -43.06 2.04
CA PRO A 53 -1.87 -44.36 1.71
C PRO A 53 -2.65 -45.09 0.61
N LEU A 54 -3.99 -45.01 0.60
CA LEU A 54 -4.84 -45.64 -0.42
C LEU A 54 -4.60 -45.07 -1.81
N ILE A 55 -4.42 -43.75 -1.94
CA ILE A 55 -4.10 -43.10 -3.23
C ILE A 55 -2.72 -43.55 -3.73
N SER A 56 -1.73 -43.67 -2.83
CA SER A 56 -0.40 -44.16 -3.16
C SER A 56 -0.45 -45.63 -3.63
N GLU A 57 -1.17 -46.48 -2.90
CA GLU A 57 -1.33 -47.89 -3.22
C GLU A 57 -2.06 -48.09 -4.56
N LYS A 58 -3.14 -47.32 -4.81
CA LYS A 58 -3.84 -47.29 -6.11
C LYS A 58 -2.89 -46.97 -7.26
N ARG A 59 -1.98 -46.00 -7.09
CA ARG A 59 -1.00 -45.64 -8.11
C ARG A 59 -0.01 -46.77 -8.37
N ASN A 60 0.50 -47.39 -7.31
CA ASN A 60 1.43 -48.51 -7.42
C ASN A 60 0.79 -49.70 -8.14
N LEU A 61 -0.44 -50.08 -7.77
CA LEU A 61 -1.18 -51.15 -8.43
C LEU A 61 -1.43 -50.87 -9.92
N LYS A 62 -1.77 -49.63 -10.29
CA LYS A 62 -1.93 -49.25 -11.71
C LYS A 62 -0.64 -49.46 -12.52
N ASN A 63 0.51 -49.10 -11.94
CA ASN A 63 1.80 -49.29 -12.58
C ASN A 63 2.12 -50.78 -12.73
N GLU A 64 1.98 -51.57 -11.65
CA GLU A 64 2.20 -53.02 -11.69
C GLU A 64 1.30 -53.73 -12.72
N ILE A 65 0.01 -53.36 -12.80
CA ILE A 65 -0.91 -53.88 -13.83
C ILE A 65 -0.43 -53.49 -15.23
N GLY A 66 0.09 -52.28 -15.40
CA GLY A 66 0.69 -51.81 -16.65
C GLY A 66 1.86 -52.68 -17.09
N ASP A 67 2.79 -52.95 -16.17
CA ASP A 67 3.98 -53.78 -16.42
C ASP A 67 3.59 -55.23 -16.75
N LEU A 68 2.64 -55.82 -15.99
CA LEU A 68 2.13 -57.16 -16.26
C LEU A 68 1.45 -57.25 -17.63
N ARG A 69 0.69 -56.24 -18.03
CA ARG A 69 0.08 -56.18 -19.38
C ARG A 69 1.14 -56.08 -20.47
N GLY A 70 2.22 -55.33 -20.23
CA GLY A 70 3.38 -55.24 -21.11
C GLY A 70 4.07 -56.60 -21.29
N ASN A 71 4.42 -57.27 -20.19
CA ASN A 71 5.04 -58.59 -20.21
C ASN A 71 4.15 -59.64 -20.88
N ARG A 72 2.84 -59.64 -20.56
CA ARG A 72 1.87 -60.53 -21.21
C ARG A 72 1.83 -60.31 -22.72
N LYS A 73 1.92 -59.07 -23.19
CA LYS A 73 1.94 -58.76 -24.63
C LYS A 73 3.18 -59.35 -25.30
N ILE A 74 4.36 -59.20 -24.70
CA ILE A 74 5.61 -59.78 -25.24
C ILE A 74 5.48 -61.29 -25.40
N ILE A 75 4.92 -61.99 -24.41
CA ILE A 75 4.68 -63.44 -24.51
C ILE A 75 3.65 -63.77 -25.60
N PHE A 76 2.59 -62.96 -25.73
CA PHE A 76 1.58 -63.16 -26.76
C PHE A 76 2.17 -63.00 -28.17
N ASP A 77 3.06 -62.02 -28.35
CA ASP A 77 3.80 -61.82 -29.60
C ASP A 77 4.71 -63.03 -29.89
N GLN A 78 5.40 -63.60 -28.88
CA GLN A 78 6.18 -64.84 -29.04
C GLN A 78 5.33 -66.05 -29.43
N ILE A 79 4.10 -66.16 -28.90
CA ILE A 79 3.16 -67.22 -29.30
C ILE A 79 2.78 -67.04 -30.76
N LYS A 80 2.47 -65.81 -31.17
CA LYS A 80 2.12 -65.49 -32.55
C LYS A 80 3.27 -65.80 -33.51
N ASP A 81 4.50 -65.42 -33.15
CA ASP A 81 5.70 -65.74 -33.93
C ASP A 81 5.86 -67.27 -34.12
N LEU A 82 5.55 -68.07 -33.09
CA LEU A 82 5.58 -69.54 -33.19
C LEU A 82 4.48 -70.07 -34.12
N GLU A 83 3.26 -69.53 -34.04
CA GLU A 83 2.15 -69.92 -34.90
C GLU A 83 2.38 -69.49 -36.37
N ASP A 84 3.00 -68.32 -36.60
CA ASP A 84 3.36 -67.84 -37.94
C ASP A 84 4.42 -68.75 -38.60
N VAL A 85 5.36 -69.29 -37.82
CA VAL A 85 6.43 -70.17 -38.34
C VAL A 85 5.96 -71.62 -38.54
N TYR A 86 5.14 -72.16 -37.62
CA TYR A 86 4.81 -73.59 -37.60
C TYR A 86 3.34 -73.92 -37.90
N GLY A 87 2.49 -72.91 -38.10
CA GLY A 87 1.05 -73.05 -38.26
C GLY A 87 0.33 -73.32 -36.92
N ASP A 88 -0.92 -73.79 -37.01
CA ASP A 88 -1.70 -74.11 -35.81
C ASP A 88 -1.10 -75.30 -35.04
N LEU A 89 -0.40 -74.99 -33.94
CA LEU A 89 0.21 -75.96 -33.02
C LEU A 89 -0.80 -76.52 -32.00
N SER A 90 -2.03 -75.98 -31.94
CA SER A 90 -3.03 -76.34 -30.92
C SER A 90 -3.84 -77.59 -31.23
N SER A 91 -3.95 -77.94 -32.52
CA SER A 91 -4.84 -79.00 -33.02
C SER A 91 -4.11 -80.19 -33.65
N ARG A 92 -2.77 -80.15 -33.73
CA ARG A 92 -1.98 -81.17 -34.40
C ARG A 92 -1.92 -82.48 -33.61
N LYS A 93 -2.32 -83.57 -34.28
CA LYS A 93 -2.13 -84.96 -33.83
C LYS A 93 -0.91 -85.55 -34.52
N ASP A 94 -0.22 -86.46 -33.85
CA ASP A 94 0.87 -87.25 -34.46
C ASP A 94 0.29 -88.12 -35.60
N ASP A 95 0.33 -87.60 -36.83
CA ASP A 95 -0.15 -88.31 -38.03
C ASP A 95 0.80 -89.43 -38.50
N ASN A 96 1.86 -89.72 -37.74
CA ASN A 96 2.87 -90.73 -38.08
C ASN A 96 2.46 -92.20 -37.87
N LYS A 97 1.18 -92.50 -37.63
CA LYS A 97 0.72 -93.85 -37.27
C LYS A 97 0.82 -94.91 -38.39
N ASN A 98 1.04 -94.52 -39.65
CA ASN A 98 1.00 -95.45 -40.80
C ASN A 98 2.30 -95.52 -41.64
N LEU A 99 3.43 -94.95 -41.20
CA LEU A 99 4.69 -95.10 -41.94
C LEU A 99 5.42 -96.40 -41.57
N MET A 100 5.93 -97.11 -42.58
CA MET A 100 6.88 -98.20 -42.40
C MET A 100 8.06 -97.72 -41.54
N SER A 101 8.43 -98.47 -40.50
CA SER A 101 9.58 -98.13 -39.66
C SER A 101 10.88 -98.15 -40.48
N THR A 102 11.81 -97.26 -40.15
CA THR A 102 13.18 -97.30 -40.70
C THR A 102 13.82 -98.68 -40.50
N ASP A 103 13.49 -99.36 -39.40
CA ASP A 103 13.97 -100.70 -39.08
C ASP A 103 13.41 -101.77 -40.02
N SER A 104 12.16 -101.63 -40.47
CA SER A 104 11.56 -102.58 -41.41
C SER A 104 12.11 -102.38 -42.82
N ILE A 105 12.43 -101.15 -43.20
CA ILE A 105 13.12 -100.84 -44.47
C ILE A 105 14.56 -101.39 -44.45
N GLU A 106 15.28 -101.27 -43.33
CA GLU A 106 16.63 -101.83 -43.19
C GLU A 106 16.65 -103.36 -43.23
N LYS A 107 15.67 -104.02 -42.59
CA LYS A 107 15.51 -105.47 -42.69
C LYS A 107 15.28 -105.91 -44.14
N ARG A 108 14.38 -105.23 -44.86
CA ARG A 108 14.11 -105.53 -46.28
C ARG A 108 15.32 -105.29 -47.17
N LEU A 109 16.09 -104.22 -46.96
CA LEU A 109 17.34 -103.98 -47.68
C LEU A 109 18.39 -105.08 -47.41
N LYS A 110 18.49 -105.59 -46.17
CA LYS A 110 19.36 -106.72 -45.83
C LYS A 110 18.90 -108.02 -46.51
N GLU A 111 17.59 -108.27 -46.56
CA GLU A 111 17.00 -109.43 -47.26
C GLU A 111 17.29 -109.39 -48.76
N ILE A 112 17.07 -108.24 -49.42
CA ILE A 112 17.37 -108.05 -50.85
C ILE A 112 18.87 -108.25 -51.11
N ASN A 113 19.75 -107.71 -50.27
CA ASN A 113 21.19 -107.92 -50.41
C ASN A 113 21.60 -109.40 -50.30
N LEU A 114 20.95 -110.16 -49.40
CA LEU A 114 21.17 -111.61 -49.27
C LEU A 114 20.63 -112.39 -50.49
N GLU A 115 19.51 -111.94 -51.08
CA GLU A 115 18.90 -112.54 -52.26
C GLU A 115 19.75 -112.32 -53.52
N VAL A 116 20.33 -111.13 -53.67
CA VAL A 116 21.30 -110.79 -54.74
C VAL A 116 22.57 -111.67 -54.66
N LEU A 117 23.02 -112.03 -53.46
CA LEU A 117 24.21 -112.85 -53.24
C LEU A 117 23.99 -114.35 -53.49
N LYS A 118 22.77 -114.87 -53.28
CA LYS A 118 22.49 -116.32 -53.28
C LYS A 118 22.15 -116.91 -54.65
N PHE A 119 21.68 -116.11 -55.61
CA PHE A 119 21.18 -116.60 -56.89
C PHE A 119 21.70 -115.75 -58.06
N PRO A 120 22.08 -116.36 -59.21
CA PRO A 120 22.34 -115.62 -60.44
C PRO A 120 21.03 -115.06 -61.00
N HIS A 121 20.94 -113.73 -61.09
CA HIS A 121 19.73 -113.04 -61.52
C HIS A 121 19.74 -112.74 -63.02
N SER A 122 18.56 -112.72 -63.64
CA SER A 122 18.41 -112.24 -65.01
C SER A 122 18.58 -110.71 -65.07
N SER A 123 18.87 -110.17 -66.26
CA SER A 123 18.99 -108.72 -66.48
C SER A 123 17.71 -107.95 -66.07
N GLN A 124 16.53 -108.57 -66.24
CA GLN A 124 15.24 -108.00 -65.84
C GLN A 124 15.05 -107.96 -64.32
N LYS A 125 15.31 -109.07 -63.62
CA LYS A 125 15.21 -109.14 -62.14
C LYS A 125 16.24 -108.26 -61.44
N SER A 126 17.43 -108.11 -62.02
CA SER A 126 18.47 -107.22 -61.48
C SER A 126 18.03 -105.76 -61.52
N LYS A 127 17.37 -105.32 -62.60
CA LYS A 127 16.79 -103.97 -62.69
C LYS A 127 15.66 -103.74 -61.69
N GLU A 128 14.77 -104.71 -61.52
CA GLU A 128 13.68 -104.64 -60.52
C GLU A 128 14.22 -104.51 -59.09
N ILE A 129 15.27 -105.27 -58.76
CA ILE A 129 15.95 -105.19 -57.46
C ILE A 129 16.63 -103.83 -57.26
N GLU A 130 17.33 -103.32 -58.29
CA GLU A 130 17.96 -102.00 -58.24
C GLU A 130 16.92 -100.88 -58.01
N ASP A 131 15.78 -100.96 -58.69
CA ASP A 131 14.67 -100.03 -58.51
C ASP A 131 14.04 -100.14 -57.11
N GLU A 132 13.85 -101.36 -56.57
CA GLU A 132 13.36 -101.58 -55.21
C GLU A 132 14.33 -100.99 -54.17
N ILE A 133 15.64 -101.20 -54.31
CA ILE A 133 16.67 -100.62 -53.43
C ILE A 133 16.63 -99.10 -53.51
N LYS A 134 16.52 -98.52 -54.70
CA LYS A 134 16.47 -97.06 -54.90
C LYS A 134 15.21 -96.47 -54.26
N GLN A 135 14.05 -97.12 -54.41
CA GLN A 135 12.81 -96.72 -53.77
C GLN A 135 12.88 -96.83 -52.24
N LEU A 136 13.44 -97.91 -51.70
CA LEU A 136 13.59 -98.11 -50.25
C LEU A 136 14.55 -97.10 -49.63
N LYS A 137 15.68 -96.78 -50.29
CA LYS A 137 16.59 -95.72 -49.85
C LYS A 137 15.92 -94.34 -49.88
N GLY A 138 15.16 -94.03 -50.93
CA GLY A 138 14.38 -92.79 -51.02
C GLY A 138 13.32 -92.67 -49.91
N LYS A 139 12.59 -93.76 -49.64
CA LYS A 139 11.61 -93.84 -48.55
C LYS A 139 12.27 -93.66 -47.18
N LYS A 140 13.42 -94.30 -46.92
CA LYS A 140 14.18 -94.16 -45.67
C LYS A 140 14.58 -92.70 -45.43
N LEU A 141 15.18 -92.06 -46.44
CA LEU A 141 15.58 -90.65 -46.34
C LEU A 141 14.37 -89.75 -46.03
N ASN A 142 13.24 -89.95 -46.73
CA ASN A 142 12.02 -89.19 -46.48
C ASN A 142 11.52 -89.37 -45.04
N ILE A 143 11.48 -90.60 -44.52
CA ILE A 143 11.08 -90.88 -43.12
C ILE A 143 12.00 -90.17 -42.14
N GLU A 144 13.32 -90.23 -42.32
CA GLU A 144 14.29 -89.55 -41.44
C GLU A 144 14.10 -88.02 -41.48
N THR A 145 13.82 -87.44 -42.65
CA THR A 145 13.53 -86.00 -42.75
C THR A 145 12.21 -85.62 -42.08
N GLU A 146 11.17 -86.44 -42.21
CA GLU A 146 9.87 -86.21 -41.55
C GLU A 146 9.97 -86.39 -40.03
N GLN A 147 10.76 -87.35 -39.54
CA GLN A 147 11.06 -87.50 -38.11
C GLN A 147 11.73 -86.25 -37.53
N LYS A 148 12.76 -85.71 -38.19
CA LYS A 148 13.42 -84.48 -37.77
C LYS A 148 12.48 -83.27 -37.75
N LYS A 149 11.60 -83.14 -38.76
CA LYS A 149 10.56 -82.11 -38.79
C LYS A 149 9.59 -82.27 -37.61
N ASN A 150 9.14 -83.49 -37.34
CA ASN A 150 8.24 -83.77 -36.22
C ASN A 150 8.89 -83.50 -34.86
N GLU A 151 10.18 -83.78 -34.67
CA GLU A 151 10.89 -83.42 -33.45
C GLU A 151 10.98 -81.90 -33.24
N ILE A 152 11.28 -81.14 -34.30
CA ILE A 152 11.30 -79.66 -34.24
C ILE A 152 9.90 -79.13 -33.90
N LEU A 153 8.87 -79.69 -34.54
CA LEU A 153 7.48 -79.32 -34.29
C LEU A 153 7.05 -79.65 -32.86
N LYS A 154 7.42 -80.81 -32.32
CA LYS A 154 7.11 -81.18 -30.94
C LYS A 154 7.75 -80.22 -29.95
N LYS A 155 9.02 -79.84 -30.17
CA LYS A 155 9.69 -78.81 -29.35
C LYS A 155 9.00 -77.44 -29.45
N ALA A 156 8.52 -77.06 -30.64
CA ALA A 156 7.77 -75.83 -30.83
C ALA A 156 6.40 -75.88 -30.11
N GLN A 157 5.74 -77.04 -30.14
CA GLN A 157 4.48 -77.29 -29.45
C GLN A 157 4.64 -77.25 -27.92
N ASP A 158 5.71 -77.84 -27.37
CA ASP A 158 6.02 -77.75 -25.94
C ASP A 158 6.26 -76.29 -25.51
N LYS A 159 7.02 -75.53 -26.31
CA LYS A 159 7.22 -74.08 -26.08
C LYS A 159 5.90 -73.32 -26.13
N PHE A 160 5.04 -73.59 -27.11
CA PHE A 160 3.73 -72.97 -27.23
C PHE A 160 2.87 -73.19 -25.98
N TYR A 161 2.79 -74.43 -25.47
CA TYR A 161 2.02 -74.72 -24.26
C TYR A 161 2.61 -74.06 -23.01
N ASN A 162 3.95 -73.98 -22.91
CA ASN A 162 4.61 -73.27 -21.81
C ASN A 162 4.29 -71.77 -21.84
N LEU A 163 4.42 -71.11 -23.00
CA LEU A 163 4.07 -69.70 -23.15
C LEU A 163 2.59 -69.47 -22.85
N LYS A 164 1.69 -70.33 -23.33
CA LYS A 164 0.26 -70.26 -23.00
C LYS A 164 0.00 -70.42 -21.50
N GLY A 165 0.79 -71.24 -20.81
CA GLY A 165 0.82 -71.34 -19.36
C GLY A 165 1.14 -70.00 -18.69
N THR A 166 2.26 -69.38 -19.08
CA THR A 166 2.68 -68.07 -18.53
C THR A 166 1.66 -66.95 -18.80
N VAL A 167 1.00 -66.95 -19.97
CA VAL A 167 -0.10 -66.00 -20.25
C VAL A 167 -1.27 -66.19 -19.28
N ARG A 168 -1.61 -67.44 -18.93
CA ARG A 168 -2.67 -67.72 -17.94
C ARG A 168 -2.27 -67.23 -16.54
N GLU A 169 -1.01 -67.38 -16.16
CA GLU A 169 -0.48 -66.86 -14.88
C GLU A 169 -0.56 -65.34 -14.83
N TYR A 170 -0.07 -64.64 -15.85
CA TYR A 170 -0.20 -63.18 -15.93
C TYR A 170 -1.67 -62.72 -15.91
N ASN A 171 -2.58 -63.45 -16.57
CA ASN A 171 -4.00 -63.12 -16.51
C ASN A 171 -4.59 -63.27 -15.10
N LYS A 172 -4.15 -64.28 -14.34
CA LYS A 172 -4.55 -64.45 -12.93
C LYS A 172 -4.02 -63.30 -12.07
N GLU A 173 -2.73 -62.98 -12.17
CA GLU A 173 -2.12 -61.88 -11.41
C GLU A 173 -2.77 -60.53 -11.73
N ILE A 174 -3.02 -60.24 -13.01
CA ILE A 174 -3.73 -59.03 -13.43
C ILE A 174 -5.14 -58.99 -12.84
N ALA A 175 -5.86 -60.11 -12.82
CA ALA A 175 -7.19 -60.18 -12.22
C ALA A 175 -7.16 -59.91 -10.71
N GLU A 176 -6.23 -60.54 -9.98
CA GLU A 176 -6.05 -60.33 -8.54
C GLU A 176 -5.72 -58.86 -8.20
N LYS A 177 -4.81 -58.24 -8.96
CA LYS A 177 -4.43 -56.84 -8.78
C LYS A 177 -5.57 -55.88 -9.13
N ASN A 178 -6.38 -56.20 -10.16
CA ASN A 178 -7.59 -55.41 -10.47
C ASN A 178 -8.63 -55.51 -9.37
N ASN A 179 -8.83 -56.68 -8.75
CA ASN A 179 -9.76 -56.84 -7.63
C ASN A 179 -9.33 -55.98 -6.44
N LYS A 180 -8.05 -56.01 -6.08
CA LYS A 180 -7.48 -55.11 -5.05
C LYS A 180 -7.67 -53.63 -5.39
N LEU A 181 -7.48 -53.27 -6.67
CA LEU A 181 -7.71 -51.91 -7.13
C LEU A 181 -9.17 -51.48 -6.97
N GLN A 182 -10.12 -52.37 -7.25
CA GLN A 182 -11.55 -52.11 -7.01
C GLN A 182 -11.89 -51.99 -5.52
N GLU A 183 -11.26 -52.81 -4.65
CA GLU A 183 -11.41 -52.70 -3.20
C GLU A 183 -10.92 -51.34 -2.69
N ILE A 184 -9.77 -50.88 -3.16
CA ILE A 184 -9.23 -49.55 -2.83
C ILE A 184 -10.12 -48.43 -3.37
N GLU A 185 -10.65 -48.58 -4.59
CA GLU A 185 -11.57 -47.60 -5.17
C GLU A 185 -12.86 -47.47 -4.35
N LYS A 186 -13.43 -48.59 -3.91
CA LYS A 186 -14.57 -48.58 -2.99
C LYS A 186 -14.22 -47.95 -1.64
N ALA A 187 -13.08 -48.31 -1.05
CA ALA A 187 -12.64 -47.73 0.22
C ALA A 187 -12.44 -46.21 0.13
N LEU A 188 -11.96 -45.70 -1.00
CA LEU A 188 -11.87 -44.26 -1.26
C LEU A 188 -13.26 -43.61 -1.40
N GLU A 189 -14.18 -44.25 -2.12
CA GLU A 189 -15.56 -43.79 -2.31
C GLU A 189 -16.35 -43.77 -0.99
N ASP A 190 -16.15 -44.76 -0.12
CA ASP A 190 -16.71 -44.81 1.23
C ASP A 190 -16.16 -43.67 2.10
N LEU A 191 -14.86 -43.36 2.00
CA LEU A 191 -14.23 -42.22 2.69
C LEU A 191 -14.62 -40.86 2.10
N ASP A 192 -15.06 -40.80 0.85
CA ASP A 192 -15.62 -39.60 0.21
C ASP A 192 -17.09 -39.38 0.61
N SER A 193 -17.82 -40.46 0.90
CA SER A 193 -19.24 -40.44 1.29
C SER A 193 -19.45 -40.08 2.76
N GLN A 194 -18.40 -40.13 3.59
CA GLN A 194 -18.45 -39.66 4.98
C GLN A 194 -18.50 -38.13 5.01
N GLU A 195 -19.33 -37.56 5.89
CA GLU A 195 -19.35 -36.11 6.09
C GLU A 195 -17.95 -35.59 6.42
N PRO A 196 -17.56 -34.43 5.87
CA PRO A 196 -16.26 -33.85 6.16
C PRO A 196 -16.14 -33.60 7.66
N VAL A 197 -15.26 -34.36 8.33
CA VAL A 197 -14.95 -34.16 9.75
C VAL A 197 -14.24 -32.83 9.87
N VAL A 198 -14.99 -31.79 10.26
CA VAL A 198 -14.43 -30.47 10.51
C VAL A 198 -13.62 -30.53 11.80
N ASN A 199 -12.33 -30.19 11.71
CA ASN A 199 -11.45 -30.19 12.87
C ASN A 199 -11.91 -29.12 13.88
N PRO A 200 -12.27 -29.48 15.14
CA PRO A 200 -12.81 -28.53 16.11
C PRO A 200 -11.80 -27.43 16.49
N VAL A 201 -10.51 -27.69 16.32
CA VAL A 201 -9.45 -26.68 16.51
C VAL A 201 -9.49 -25.62 15.42
N ILE A 202 -9.72 -26.03 14.16
CA ILE A 202 -9.90 -25.10 13.03
C ILE A 202 -11.13 -24.23 13.26
N GLU A 203 -12.26 -24.82 13.65
CA GLU A 203 -13.48 -24.07 13.95
C GLU A 203 -13.25 -23.05 15.09
N GLY A 204 -12.49 -23.43 16.12
CA GLY A 204 -12.09 -22.53 17.20
C GLY A 204 -11.25 -21.34 16.70
N PHE A 205 -10.28 -21.58 15.82
CA PHE A 205 -9.49 -20.52 15.21
C PHE A 205 -10.29 -19.64 14.26
N GLU A 206 -11.21 -20.21 13.48
CA GLU A 206 -12.11 -19.45 12.59
C GLU A 206 -13.01 -18.50 13.39
N LYS A 207 -13.62 -18.98 14.48
CA LYS A 207 -14.40 -18.13 15.42
C LYS A 207 -13.54 -17.04 16.03
N ALA A 208 -12.31 -17.34 16.44
CA ALA A 208 -11.39 -16.34 16.98
C ALA A 208 -11.00 -15.27 15.94
N ILE A 209 -10.77 -15.67 14.67
CA ILE A 209 -10.53 -14.75 13.55
C ILE A 209 -11.74 -13.84 13.33
N GLU A 210 -12.96 -14.37 13.39
CA GLU A 210 -14.19 -13.60 13.24
C GLU A 210 -14.33 -12.52 14.33
N ILE A 211 -14.10 -12.88 15.59
CA ILE A 211 -14.07 -11.93 16.72
C ILE A 211 -13.01 -10.84 16.50
N LEU A 212 -11.81 -11.22 16.04
CA LEU A 212 -10.73 -10.28 15.75
C LEU A 212 -11.06 -9.34 14.59
N LYS A 213 -11.78 -9.82 13.55
CA LYS A 213 -12.27 -8.98 12.44
C LYS A 213 -13.26 -7.93 12.95
N ILE A 214 -14.21 -8.31 13.81
CA ILE A 214 -15.15 -7.36 14.44
C ILE A 214 -14.37 -6.31 15.25
N LYS A 215 -13.42 -6.74 16.09
CA LYS A 215 -12.59 -5.82 16.88
C LYS A 215 -11.75 -4.88 16.00
N LYS A 216 -11.25 -5.36 14.86
CA LYS A 216 -10.53 -4.52 13.88
C LYS A 216 -11.43 -3.41 13.34
N GLU A 217 -12.67 -3.72 13.00
CA GLU A 217 -13.64 -2.72 12.53
C GLU A 217 -13.97 -1.68 13.61
N GLU A 218 -14.11 -2.09 14.87
CA GLU A 218 -14.31 -1.18 16.00
C GLU A 218 -13.13 -0.22 16.19
N VAL A 219 -11.90 -0.74 16.17
CA VAL A 219 -10.68 0.08 16.24
C VAL A 219 -10.61 1.05 15.05
N GLN A 220 -10.96 0.60 13.85
CA GLN A 220 -11.00 1.46 12.66
C GLN A 220 -12.01 2.60 12.80
N LYS A 221 -13.21 2.33 13.36
CA LYS A 221 -14.20 3.36 13.66
C LYS A 221 -13.66 4.40 14.66
N LYS A 222 -12.97 3.96 15.72
CA LYS A 222 -12.31 4.87 16.70
C LYS A 222 -11.23 5.73 16.04
N ILE A 223 -10.40 5.15 15.17
CA ILE A 223 -9.38 5.88 14.40
C ILE A 223 -10.03 6.97 13.55
N ASN A 224 -11.13 6.67 12.85
CA ASN A 224 -11.82 7.63 12.01
C ASN A 224 -12.43 8.77 12.84
N SER A 225 -13.07 8.46 13.97
CA SER A 225 -13.61 9.45 14.90
C SER A 225 -12.53 10.41 15.43
N HIS A 226 -11.37 9.91 15.86
CA HIS A 226 -10.27 10.77 16.30
C HIS A 226 -9.64 11.59 15.16
N ARG A 227 -9.64 11.08 13.93
CA ARG A 227 -9.21 11.88 12.75
C ARG A 227 -10.16 13.04 12.48
N GLU A 228 -11.46 12.79 12.54
CA GLU A 228 -12.48 13.84 12.38
C GLU A 228 -12.37 14.90 13.48
N GLU A 229 -12.22 14.50 14.75
CA GLU A 229 -12.02 15.44 15.86
C GLU A 229 -10.76 16.30 15.65
N LEU A 230 -9.68 15.70 15.16
CA LEU A 230 -8.42 16.39 14.89
C LEU A 230 -8.54 17.36 13.71
N THR A 231 -9.34 17.03 12.69
CA THR A 231 -9.66 17.94 11.57
C THR A 231 -10.50 19.12 12.06
N ARG A 232 -11.56 18.88 12.86
CA ARG A 232 -12.38 19.96 13.43
C ARG A 232 -11.55 20.95 14.25
N LYS A 233 -10.67 20.43 15.14
CA LYS A 233 -9.77 21.29 15.94
C LYS A 233 -8.77 22.07 15.10
N ARG A 234 -8.34 21.52 13.96
CA ARG A 234 -7.47 22.25 13.00
C ARG A 234 -8.23 23.40 12.34
N GLU A 235 -9.44 23.14 11.85
CA GLU A 235 -10.27 24.17 11.20
C GLU A 235 -10.63 25.31 12.15
N GLU A 236 -10.98 24.99 13.40
CA GLU A 236 -11.23 26.00 14.44
C GLU A 236 -9.98 26.82 14.77
N PHE A 237 -8.81 26.17 14.85
CA PHE A 237 -7.56 26.87 15.08
C PHE A 237 -7.17 27.77 13.91
N ASP A 238 -7.38 27.33 12.67
CA ASP A 238 -7.12 28.15 11.49
C ASP A 238 -8.07 29.35 11.41
N LYS A 239 -9.35 29.19 11.80
CA LYS A 239 -10.29 30.32 11.95
C LYS A 239 -9.81 31.32 13.00
N PHE A 240 -9.37 30.82 14.15
CA PHE A 240 -8.82 31.67 15.22
C PHE A 240 -7.57 32.44 14.76
N LEU A 241 -6.65 31.79 14.03
CA LEU A 241 -5.46 32.45 13.49
C LEU A 241 -5.80 33.57 12.50
N LYS A 242 -6.82 33.37 11.65
CA LYS A 242 -7.32 34.42 10.74
C LYS A 242 -7.88 35.60 11.51
N MET A 243 -8.76 35.36 12.49
CA MET A 243 -9.33 36.42 13.34
C MET A 243 -8.24 37.19 14.08
N LYS A 244 -7.22 36.49 14.60
CA LYS A 244 -6.09 37.12 15.27
C LYS A 244 -5.30 38.02 14.31
N ALA A 245 -5.02 37.56 13.09
CA ALA A 245 -4.31 38.36 12.10
C ALA A 245 -5.11 39.60 11.67
N GLU A 246 -6.43 39.49 11.54
CA GLU A 246 -7.33 40.61 11.26
C GLU A 246 -7.30 41.64 12.41
N GLN A 247 -7.38 41.18 13.66
CA GLN A 247 -7.28 42.03 14.84
C GLN A 247 -5.93 42.76 14.91
N GLU A 248 -4.81 42.07 14.70
CA GLU A 248 -3.48 42.68 14.65
C GLU A 248 -3.37 43.72 13.52
N ALA A 249 -4.03 43.49 12.38
CA ALA A 249 -4.09 44.46 11.29
C ALA A 249 -4.91 45.70 11.67
N TYR A 250 -6.04 45.53 12.36
CA TYR A 250 -6.83 46.65 12.88
C TYR A 250 -6.07 47.46 13.93
N GLU A 251 -5.34 46.81 14.84
CA GLU A 251 -4.51 47.48 15.85
C GLU A 251 -3.36 48.27 15.21
N LYS A 252 -2.69 47.70 14.20
CA LYS A 252 -1.67 48.43 13.42
C LYS A 252 -2.25 49.66 12.73
N ARG A 253 -3.45 49.55 12.14
CA ARG A 253 -4.14 50.69 11.52
C ARG A 253 -4.50 51.76 12.56
N LYS A 254 -5.04 51.37 13.72
CA LYS A 254 -5.35 52.31 14.82
C LYS A 254 -4.10 53.05 15.28
N LYS A 255 -2.99 52.34 15.47
CA LYS A 255 -1.70 52.95 15.84
C LYS A 255 -1.21 53.96 14.79
N ALA A 256 -1.30 53.60 13.51
CA ALA A 256 -0.91 54.52 12.42
C ALA A 256 -1.77 55.79 12.38
N ILE A 257 -3.08 55.69 12.66
CA ILE A 257 -3.98 56.85 12.74
C ILE A 257 -3.63 57.71 13.98
N LEU A 258 -3.35 57.08 15.12
CA LEU A 258 -2.90 57.80 16.32
C LEU A 258 -1.61 58.58 16.06
N ASP A 259 -0.62 57.96 15.42
CA ASP A 259 0.65 58.62 15.07
C ASP A 259 0.41 59.83 14.15
N LYS A 260 -0.53 59.75 13.19
CA LYS A 260 -0.92 60.89 12.35
C LYS A 260 -1.60 62.00 13.13
N ILE A 261 -2.51 61.67 14.05
CA ILE A 261 -3.19 62.67 14.89
C ILE A 261 -2.16 63.42 15.73
N ILE A 262 -1.19 62.73 16.32
CA ILE A 262 -0.10 63.35 17.09
C ILE A 262 0.68 64.34 16.20
N GLN A 263 1.04 63.96 14.97
CA GLN A 263 1.72 64.86 14.04
C GLN A 263 0.89 66.10 13.67
N LEU A 264 -0.43 65.93 13.50
CA LEU A 264 -1.35 67.05 13.24
C LEU A 264 -1.49 67.96 14.47
N GLU A 265 -1.56 67.40 15.67
CA GLU A 265 -1.61 68.15 16.94
C GLU A 265 -0.31 68.94 17.17
N GLU A 266 0.86 68.36 16.88
CA GLU A 266 2.15 69.08 16.90
C GLU A 266 2.16 70.24 15.91
N ARG A 267 1.65 70.02 14.69
CA ARG A 267 1.53 71.07 13.67
C ARG A 267 0.57 72.17 14.10
N LYS A 268 -0.56 71.82 14.73
CA LYS A 268 -1.48 72.79 15.32
C LYS A 268 -0.80 73.61 16.40
N ALA A 269 -0.06 72.96 17.31
CA ALA A 269 0.66 73.65 18.37
C ALA A 269 1.70 74.64 17.81
N ALA A 270 2.37 74.29 16.71
CA ALA A 270 3.28 75.20 16.00
C ALA A 270 2.53 76.44 15.45
N PHE A 271 1.37 76.27 14.81
CA PHE A 271 0.57 77.40 14.33
C PHE A 271 0.03 78.28 15.47
N VAL A 272 -0.37 77.69 16.60
CA VAL A 272 -0.78 78.43 17.81
C VAL A 272 0.39 79.21 18.40
N ALA A 273 1.59 78.63 18.42
CA ALA A 273 2.81 79.33 18.87
C ALA A 273 3.16 80.51 17.94
N GLU A 274 3.00 80.35 16.62
CA GLU A 274 3.13 81.45 15.65
C GLU A 274 2.07 82.54 15.89
N GLN A 275 0.82 82.17 16.16
CA GLN A 275 -0.25 83.12 16.48
C GLN A 275 0.04 83.92 17.75
N ASN A 276 0.56 83.26 18.79
CA ASN A 276 0.99 83.92 20.03
C ASN A 276 2.14 84.92 19.82
N ASN A 277 2.94 84.77 18.76
CA ASN A 277 3.96 85.76 18.40
C ASN A 277 3.37 87.01 17.73
N CYS A 278 2.17 86.89 17.15
CA CYS A 278 1.41 87.99 16.55
C CYS A 278 0.51 88.72 17.56
N ASP A 279 0.57 88.38 18.85
CA ASP A 279 -0.28 88.98 19.88
C ASP A 279 0.13 90.43 20.23
N ALA A 280 -0.77 91.37 19.95
CA ALA A 280 -0.60 92.79 20.23
C ALA A 280 -0.76 93.14 21.73
N SER A 281 -1.29 92.23 22.55
CA SER A 281 -1.46 92.41 24.00
C SER A 281 -0.11 92.50 24.74
N LYS A 282 0.97 92.07 24.09
CA LYS A 282 2.35 92.27 24.57
C LYS A 282 2.73 93.76 24.61
N PHE A 283 2.20 94.58 23.71
CA PHE A 283 2.35 96.03 23.77
C PHE A 283 1.59 96.61 24.96
N ASP A 284 0.37 96.13 25.22
CA ASP A 284 -0.45 96.61 26.34
C ASP A 284 0.16 96.30 27.70
N SER A 285 0.80 95.13 27.82
CA SER A 285 1.51 94.75 29.04
C SER A 285 2.71 95.67 29.31
N VAL A 286 3.44 96.07 28.26
CA VAL A 286 4.56 97.03 28.36
C VAL A 286 4.06 98.45 28.62
N VAL A 287 2.97 98.87 27.99
CA VAL A 287 2.32 100.16 28.25
C VAL A 287 1.82 100.23 29.69
N TYR A 288 1.21 99.17 30.20
CA TYR A 288 0.76 99.07 31.60
C TYR A 288 1.94 99.06 32.58
N ALA A 289 3.03 98.36 32.26
CA ALA A 289 4.22 98.36 33.10
C ALA A 289 4.92 99.73 33.12
N LEU A 290 4.98 100.44 31.98
CA LEU A 290 5.48 101.81 31.89
C LEU A 290 4.59 102.81 32.62
N SER A 291 3.26 102.64 32.58
CA SER A 291 2.31 103.55 33.20
C SER A 291 2.41 103.55 34.74
N LYS A 292 2.86 102.46 35.35
CA LYS A 292 3.17 102.39 36.80
C LYS A 292 4.28 103.35 37.23
N PHE A 293 5.16 103.78 36.32
CA PHE A 293 6.26 104.70 36.61
C PHE A 293 5.92 106.17 36.36
N LYS A 294 4.69 106.48 35.90
CA LYS A 294 4.22 107.87 35.69
C LYS A 294 4.19 108.74 36.96
N GLY A 295 4.20 108.12 38.15
CA GLY A 295 4.18 108.81 39.45
C GLY A 295 5.52 108.86 40.19
N ALA A 296 6.63 108.45 39.58
CA ALA A 296 7.94 108.48 40.22
C ALA A 296 8.49 109.91 40.31
N LYS A 297 9.01 110.30 41.49
CA LYS A 297 9.59 111.64 41.75
C LYS A 297 10.70 111.95 40.74
N GLU A 298 10.75 113.19 40.25
CA GLU A 298 11.70 113.66 39.23
C GLU A 298 13.15 113.24 39.54
N GLY A 299 13.70 112.38 38.68
CA GLY A 299 15.03 111.80 38.82
C GLY A 299 15.24 110.68 37.80
N ASN A 300 16.50 110.27 37.57
CA ASN A 300 16.82 109.19 36.63
C ASN A 300 16.13 107.88 37.05
N ILE A 301 15.29 107.34 36.17
CA ILE A 301 14.47 106.15 36.45
C ILE A 301 15.21 104.92 35.96
N SER A 302 15.47 103.96 36.84
CA SER A 302 15.97 102.64 36.47
C SER A 302 14.79 101.70 36.25
N PHE A 303 14.68 101.13 35.05
CA PHE A 303 13.64 100.15 34.74
C PHE A 303 14.12 98.72 34.99
N PRO A 304 13.22 97.80 35.37
CA PRO A 304 13.52 96.37 35.42
C PRO A 304 14.03 95.88 34.06
N LEU A 305 15.01 94.96 34.08
CA LEU A 305 15.68 94.44 32.87
C LEU A 305 14.67 93.92 31.84
N ASP A 306 13.61 93.23 32.28
CA ASP A 306 12.57 92.69 31.40
C ASP A 306 11.79 93.76 30.62
N LEU A 307 11.56 94.92 31.25
CA LEU A 307 10.90 96.06 30.61
C LEU A 307 11.83 96.71 29.59
N VAL A 308 13.10 96.87 29.94
CA VAL A 308 14.14 97.40 29.05
C VAL A 308 14.32 96.50 27.82
N LEU A 309 14.38 95.18 28.01
CA LEU A 309 14.47 94.19 26.93
C LEU A 309 13.24 94.26 26.02
N SER A 310 12.04 94.41 26.59
CA SER A 310 10.80 94.53 25.82
C SER A 310 10.75 95.83 25.00
N LEU A 311 11.13 96.96 25.59
CA LEU A 311 11.20 98.25 24.88
C LEU A 311 12.22 98.22 23.74
N THR A 312 13.36 97.59 23.97
CA THR A 312 14.41 97.38 22.96
C THR A 312 13.91 96.48 21.83
N LYS A 313 13.20 95.38 22.16
CA LYS A 313 12.57 94.47 21.19
C LYS A 313 11.54 95.17 20.31
N PHE A 314 10.78 96.11 20.87
CA PHE A 314 9.83 96.96 20.13
C PHE A 314 10.48 98.21 19.48
N LYS A 315 11.82 98.31 19.55
CA LYS A 315 12.64 99.42 19.00
C LYS A 315 12.25 100.81 19.53
N VAL A 316 11.67 100.90 20.73
CA VAL A 316 11.27 102.18 21.36
C VAL A 316 12.43 102.67 22.24
N LYS A 317 12.70 103.98 22.22
CA LYS A 317 13.76 104.57 23.02
C LYS A 317 13.45 104.40 24.51
N ILE A 318 14.43 103.92 25.28
CA ILE A 318 14.29 103.72 26.72
C ILE A 318 14.20 105.11 27.38
N PRO A 319 13.11 105.46 28.07
CA PRO A 319 12.99 106.73 28.75
C PRO A 319 14.11 106.86 29.79
N SER A 320 14.81 107.99 29.86
CA SER A 320 15.78 108.25 30.94
C SER A 320 15.21 109.17 32.01
N GLN A 321 14.10 109.86 31.69
CA GLN A 321 13.44 110.87 32.52
C GLN A 321 11.93 110.64 32.55
N THR A 322 11.27 111.05 33.64
CA THR A 322 9.82 110.90 33.86
C THR A 322 8.98 111.51 32.73
N ALA A 323 9.41 112.65 32.19
CA ALA A 323 8.74 113.32 31.07
C ALA A 323 8.75 112.51 29.76
N GLN A 324 9.76 111.65 29.57
CA GLN A 324 9.92 110.83 28.36
C GLN A 324 9.06 109.56 28.38
N ILE A 325 8.49 109.20 29.53
CA ILE A 325 7.61 108.03 29.67
C ILE A 325 6.36 108.19 28.81
N GLN A 326 5.76 109.40 28.77
CA GLN A 326 4.55 109.64 27.99
C GLN A 326 4.82 109.56 26.48
N THR A 327 5.97 110.09 26.03
CA THR A 327 6.40 109.97 24.62
C THR A 327 6.65 108.52 24.22
N ALA A 328 7.31 107.74 25.08
CA ALA A 328 7.52 106.31 24.81
C ALA A 328 6.24 105.49 24.80
N ILE A 329 5.22 105.86 25.59
CA ILE A 329 3.89 105.24 25.55
C ILE A 329 3.20 105.55 24.20
N SER A 330 3.22 106.79 23.73
CA SER A 330 2.65 107.15 22.43
C SER A 330 3.39 106.49 21.26
N ASP A 331 4.72 106.37 21.32
CA ASP A 331 5.52 105.63 20.34
C ASP A 331 5.18 104.13 20.33
N LEU A 332 4.93 103.53 21.51
CA LEU A 332 4.45 102.14 21.62
C LEU A 332 3.05 101.96 21.05
N GLU A 333 2.13 102.90 21.29
CA GLU A 333 0.77 102.87 20.75
C GLU A 333 0.75 103.01 19.22
N SER A 334 1.58 103.89 18.66
CA SER A 334 1.75 104.03 17.21
C SER A 334 2.30 102.74 16.58
N LYS A 335 3.36 102.17 17.16
CA LYS A 335 3.92 100.89 16.69
C LYS A 335 2.97 99.71 16.88
N LYS A 336 2.15 99.73 17.93
CA LYS A 336 1.07 98.76 18.13
C LYS A 336 0.06 98.84 16.98
N ALA A 337 -0.32 100.04 16.55
CA ALA A 337 -1.26 100.23 15.43
C ALA A 337 -0.68 99.73 14.09
N GLU A 338 0.60 100.00 13.82
CA GLU A 338 1.30 99.47 12.64
C GLU A 338 1.44 97.94 12.69
N PHE A 339 1.79 97.39 13.85
CA PHE A 339 1.89 95.95 14.08
C PHE A 339 0.54 95.25 13.89
N LEU A 340 -0.55 95.81 14.43
CA LEU A 340 -1.90 95.27 14.27
C LEU A 340 -2.35 95.23 12.82
N LYS A 341 -2.05 96.27 12.03
CA LYS A 341 -2.41 96.33 10.61
C LYS A 341 -1.67 95.28 9.78
N ASN A 342 -0.41 95.00 10.11
CA ASN A 342 0.40 93.98 9.42
C ASN A 342 0.11 92.55 9.90
N MET A 343 -0.26 92.38 11.17
CA MET A 343 -0.50 91.06 11.77
C MET A 343 -1.94 90.60 11.63
N THR A 344 -2.94 91.47 11.42
CA THR A 344 -4.35 91.04 11.27
C THR A 344 -4.60 90.11 10.09
N SER A 345 -3.92 90.32 8.95
CA SER A 345 -4.00 89.39 7.80
C SER A 345 -3.34 88.05 8.13
N ARG A 346 -2.14 88.08 8.74
CA ARG A 346 -1.40 86.89 9.15
C ARG A 346 -2.13 86.08 10.22
N THR A 347 -2.75 86.73 11.20
CA THR A 347 -3.53 86.08 12.26
C THR A 347 -4.76 85.37 11.68
N LYS A 348 -5.49 85.99 10.75
CA LYS A 348 -6.61 85.33 10.05
C LYS A 348 -6.16 84.13 9.20
N GLU A 349 -5.00 84.21 8.57
CA GLU A 349 -4.42 83.08 7.83
C GLU A 349 -4.02 81.92 8.78
N LEU A 350 -3.46 82.22 9.94
CA LEU A 350 -3.11 81.23 10.95
C LEU A 350 -4.36 80.60 11.58
N GLU A 351 -5.39 81.39 11.87
CA GLU A 351 -6.70 80.89 12.33
C GLU A 351 -7.31 79.91 11.33
N LYS A 352 -7.31 80.25 10.03
CA LYS A 352 -7.79 79.35 8.99
C LYS A 352 -6.99 78.04 8.96
N LYS A 353 -5.66 78.12 9.04
CA LYS A 353 -4.80 76.92 9.06
C LYS A 353 -5.02 76.07 10.31
N ILE A 354 -5.33 76.67 11.45
CA ILE A 354 -5.67 75.96 12.68
C ILE A 354 -7.00 75.22 12.51
N CYS A 355 -8.03 75.90 11.97
CA CYS A 355 -9.32 75.26 11.66
C CYS A 355 -9.16 74.11 10.67
N ASP A 356 -8.40 74.30 9.58
CA ASP A 356 -8.15 73.25 8.58
C ASP A 356 -7.46 72.03 9.22
N VAL A 357 -6.54 72.24 10.16
CA VAL A 357 -5.89 71.12 10.89
C VAL A 357 -6.85 70.45 11.87
N ASP A 358 -7.75 71.20 12.53
CA ASP A 358 -8.77 70.65 13.40
C ASP A 358 -9.77 69.77 12.64
N ASP A 359 -10.19 70.20 11.45
CA ASP A 359 -11.06 69.40 10.57
C ASP A 359 -10.37 68.09 10.15
N LEU A 360 -9.06 68.14 9.86
CA LEU A 360 -8.27 66.94 9.55
C LEU A 360 -8.11 66.00 10.77
N ILE A 361 -7.89 66.53 11.96
CA ILE A 361 -7.84 65.73 13.20
C ILE A 361 -9.19 65.06 13.46
N GLN A 362 -10.29 65.80 13.27
CA GLN A 362 -11.63 65.29 13.46
C GLN A 362 -11.96 64.17 12.45
N ALA A 363 -11.61 64.36 11.17
CA ALA A 363 -11.77 63.33 10.14
C ALA A 363 -10.97 62.06 10.47
N GLU A 364 -9.72 62.18 10.92
CA GLU A 364 -8.90 61.02 11.31
C GLU A 364 -9.47 60.33 12.57
N ARG A 365 -10.04 61.06 13.54
CA ARG A 365 -10.76 60.48 14.69
C ARG A 365 -12.01 59.70 14.28
N GLU A 366 -12.75 60.17 13.29
CA GLU A 366 -13.90 59.45 12.72
C GLU A 366 -13.46 58.18 11.98
N THR A 367 -12.34 58.24 11.26
CA THR A 367 -11.76 57.03 10.64
C THR A 367 -11.33 56.00 11.67
N MET A 368 -10.86 56.43 12.85
CA MET A 368 -10.51 55.53 13.95
C MET A 368 -11.75 54.90 14.60
N ALA A 369 -12.81 55.68 14.78
CA ALA A 369 -14.07 55.22 15.37
C ALA A 369 -14.80 54.20 14.47
N SER A 370 -14.61 54.29 13.15
CA SER A 370 -15.19 53.34 12.19
C SER A 370 -14.44 52.01 12.08
N ILE A 371 -13.28 51.85 12.73
CA ILE A 371 -12.55 50.57 12.72
C ILE A 371 -13.30 49.55 13.60
N PRO A 372 -13.76 48.42 13.02
CA PRO A 372 -14.51 47.41 13.76
C PRO A 372 -13.66 46.80 14.88
N VAL A 373 -14.31 46.50 16.00
CA VAL A 373 -13.71 45.73 17.10
C VAL A 373 -14.05 44.27 16.88
N VAL A 374 -13.03 43.43 16.67
CA VAL A 374 -13.23 41.98 16.59
C VAL A 374 -13.24 41.44 18.01
N GLU A 375 -14.41 41.00 18.50
CA GLU A 375 -14.49 40.25 19.75
C GLU A 375 -13.81 38.90 19.59
N MET A 376 -12.61 38.77 20.17
CA MET A 376 -11.85 37.52 20.18
C MET A 376 -12.32 36.64 21.34
N THR A 377 -13.04 35.58 21.04
CA THR A 377 -13.23 34.47 22.00
C THR A 377 -12.11 33.44 21.80
N LEU A 378 -11.40 33.12 22.89
CA LEU A 378 -10.41 32.04 22.88
C LEU A 378 -11.13 30.71 22.65
N PRO A 379 -10.68 29.86 21.70
CA PRO A 379 -11.29 28.56 21.53
C PRO A 379 -11.17 27.76 22.83
N PRO A 380 -12.22 27.02 23.24
CA PRO A 380 -12.31 26.37 24.54
C PRO A 380 -11.18 25.36 24.82
N TYR A 381 -10.43 24.95 23.81
CA TYR A 381 -9.32 24.00 23.91
C TYR A 381 -7.97 24.64 24.33
N PHE A 382 -7.92 25.97 24.47
CA PHE A 382 -6.75 26.72 24.94
C PHE A 382 -6.75 26.99 26.44
N THR A 383 -7.91 26.94 27.07
CA THR A 383 -7.98 26.99 28.53
C THR A 383 -7.54 25.62 29.05
N LYS A 384 -6.35 25.57 29.65
CA LYS A 384 -6.03 24.47 30.55
C LYS A 384 -7.13 24.47 31.60
N THR A 385 -8.07 23.54 31.52
CA THR A 385 -8.83 23.10 32.68
C THR A 385 -7.80 22.53 33.64
N ARG A 386 -7.26 23.38 34.52
CA ARG A 386 -6.62 22.95 35.76
C ARG A 386 -7.73 22.21 36.52
N LYS A 387 -7.72 20.89 36.41
CA LYS A 387 -8.33 20.04 37.42
C LYS A 387 -7.44 20.08 38.66
#